data_AF-A0A699S4F8-F1
#
_entry.id   AF-A0A699S4F8-F1
#
_cell.length_a   1.000
_cell.length_b   1.000
_cell.length_c   1.000
_cell.angle_alpha   90.00
_cell.angle_beta   90.00
_cell.angle_gamma   90.00
#
_symmetry.space_group_name_H-M   'P 1'
#
loop_
_entity.id
_entity.type
_entity.pdbx_description
1 polymer ?
#
loop_
_entity_poly.entity_id
_entity_poly.type
_entity_poly.pdbx_seq_one_letter_code
_entity_poly.pdbx_strand_id
1 'polypeptide(L)'
;IRRYYNTSEVFAKSIPATEHSIMTQGGENGEFDVIKRVLRTYPTGPVACVCDSFNILRAVRYIGTELKDEVLARQGTLVIRPDSGDIIKTLEAIFDILFECFGYELSSKGYKVLPPQVRVIQGDGVNYDSIKHMYEVLAARGIAAENLLLGMGGRLLQAGIDRDTFNFAFKASYTEVNGEARDVVKSPTELDAQGNPQKSTKQSKKGRLKLVKTADGYRTLTSSDTGFDEAHDELVTVYEWGKMTQESTFEE
;
A
#
# COMPACT_ATOMS: atom_id res chain seq x y z
N ILE A 1 -14.23 6.18 -8.07
CA ILE A 1 -13.82 7.53 -7.65
C ILE A 1 -14.68 8.58 -8.36
N ARG A 2 -14.43 8.96 -9.62
CA ARG A 2 -15.20 10.01 -10.35
C ARG A 2 -16.74 9.95 -10.20
N ARG A 3 -17.33 8.76 -10.37
CA ARG A 3 -18.79 8.57 -10.30
C ARG A 3 -19.40 8.81 -8.91
N TYR A 4 -18.65 8.51 -7.85
CA TYR A 4 -19.19 8.46 -6.47
C TYR A 4 -18.58 9.51 -5.54
N TYR A 5 -17.48 10.15 -5.95
CA TYR A 5 -16.73 11.14 -5.18
C TYR A 5 -16.50 12.43 -5.99
N ASN A 6 -17.33 12.70 -7.00
CA ASN A 6 -17.45 13.97 -7.73
C ASN A 6 -16.17 14.69 -8.19
N THR A 7 -15.08 13.96 -8.38
CA THR A 7 -13.82 14.52 -8.89
C THR A 7 -13.67 14.33 -10.40
N SER A 8 -13.09 15.33 -11.07
CA SER A 8 -12.59 15.22 -12.44
C SER A 8 -11.13 14.77 -12.51
N GLU A 9 -10.38 14.86 -11.40
CA GLU A 9 -8.96 14.56 -11.36
C GLU A 9 -8.69 13.04 -11.49
N VAL A 10 -7.51 12.70 -12.02
CA VAL A 10 -7.00 11.33 -12.10
C VAL A 10 -5.87 11.18 -11.07
N PHE A 11 -6.23 10.64 -9.90
CA PHE A 11 -5.28 10.42 -8.81
C PHE A 11 -4.40 9.19 -9.02
N ALA A 12 -4.91 8.15 -9.67
CA ALA A 12 -4.15 6.94 -9.98
C ALA A 12 -3.38 7.14 -11.28
N LYS A 13 -2.06 7.24 -11.18
CA LYS A 13 -1.14 7.31 -12.32
C LYS A 13 -0.38 6.00 -12.46
N SER A 14 0.08 5.71 -13.66
CA SER A 14 0.93 4.55 -13.95
C SER A 14 2.02 4.95 -14.94
N ILE A 15 2.98 4.06 -15.13
CA ILE A 15 4.08 4.20 -16.09
C ILE A 15 4.02 3.04 -17.08
N PRO A 16 4.58 3.19 -18.29
CA PRO A 16 4.83 2.05 -19.16
C PRO A 16 5.64 0.98 -18.41
N ALA A 17 5.18 -0.26 -18.45
CA ALA A 17 5.82 -1.38 -17.78
C ALA A 17 5.74 -2.62 -18.66
N THR A 18 6.81 -3.40 -18.73
CA THR A 18 6.77 -4.70 -19.40
C THR A 18 6.19 -5.79 -18.49
N GLU A 19 5.72 -6.85 -19.12
CA GLU A 19 5.41 -8.13 -18.51
C GLU A 19 6.20 -9.25 -19.21
N HIS A 20 6.18 -10.46 -18.64
CA HIS A 20 6.95 -11.58 -19.18
C HIS A 20 6.62 -11.91 -20.64
N SER A 21 5.38 -11.70 -21.10
CA SER A 21 5.01 -11.97 -22.51
C SER A 21 5.81 -11.13 -23.51
N ILE A 22 6.18 -9.89 -23.14
CA ILE A 22 7.02 -9.00 -23.94
C ILE A 22 8.48 -9.44 -23.84
N MET A 23 8.95 -9.70 -22.61
CA MET A 23 10.35 -10.03 -22.33
C MET A 23 10.80 -11.37 -22.91
N THR A 24 9.85 -12.29 -23.14
CA THR A 24 10.13 -13.63 -23.66
C THR A 24 10.01 -13.75 -25.18
N GLN A 25 9.63 -12.68 -25.90
CA GLN A 25 9.41 -12.73 -27.36
C GLN A 25 10.65 -13.17 -28.17
N GLY A 26 11.84 -12.82 -27.70
CA GLY A 26 13.11 -13.20 -28.32
C GLY A 26 13.69 -14.53 -27.81
N GLY A 27 12.99 -15.22 -26.91
CA GLY A 27 13.59 -16.29 -26.09
C GLY A 27 14.75 -15.78 -25.23
N GLU A 28 15.47 -16.70 -24.58
CA GLU A 28 16.56 -16.34 -23.66
C GLU A 28 17.68 -15.56 -24.34
N ASN A 29 18.08 -15.98 -25.55
CA ASN A 29 19.15 -15.33 -26.30
C ASN A 29 18.77 -13.93 -26.80
N GLY A 30 17.47 -13.62 -26.91
CA GLY A 30 16.97 -12.32 -27.35
C GLY A 30 16.62 -11.34 -26.23
N GLU A 31 16.72 -11.74 -24.95
CA GLU A 31 16.34 -10.91 -23.80
C GLU A 31 17.07 -9.55 -23.80
N PHE A 32 18.36 -9.54 -24.12
CA PHE A 32 19.16 -8.32 -24.25
C PHE A 32 18.58 -7.34 -25.26
N ASP A 33 18.25 -7.81 -26.46
CA ASP A 33 17.70 -6.98 -27.53
C ASP A 33 16.30 -6.47 -27.19
N VAL A 34 15.52 -7.26 -26.44
CA VAL A 34 14.21 -6.82 -25.94
C VAL A 34 14.37 -5.70 -24.92
N ILE A 35 15.26 -5.82 -23.93
CA ILE A 35 15.54 -4.75 -22.95
C ILE A 35 15.96 -3.46 -23.68
N LYS A 36 16.89 -3.59 -24.64
CA LYS A 36 17.36 -2.47 -25.46
C LYS A 36 16.23 -1.83 -26.26
N ARG A 37 15.32 -2.63 -26.83
CA ARG A 37 14.14 -2.14 -27.53
C ARG A 37 13.18 -1.39 -26.60
N VAL A 38 12.98 -1.85 -25.37
CA VAL A 38 12.15 -1.17 -24.37
C VAL A 38 12.69 0.23 -24.08
N LEU A 39 14.01 0.35 -23.86
CA LEU A 39 14.67 1.64 -23.62
C LEU A 39 14.45 2.63 -24.77
N ARG A 40 14.52 2.16 -26.01
CA ARG A 40 14.36 2.97 -27.22
C ARG A 40 12.91 3.31 -27.54
N THR A 41 11.97 2.44 -27.15
CA THR A 41 10.53 2.68 -27.32
C THR A 41 10.05 3.77 -26.37
N TYR A 42 10.64 3.84 -25.17
CA TYR A 42 10.35 4.85 -24.15
C TYR A 42 11.61 5.67 -23.84
N PRO A 43 12.03 6.58 -24.75
CA PRO A 43 13.30 7.32 -24.61
C PRO A 43 13.28 8.36 -23.49
N THR A 44 12.09 8.78 -23.07
CA THR A 44 11.86 9.79 -22.02
C THR A 44 10.88 9.26 -20.98
N GLY A 45 10.96 9.81 -19.77
CA GLY A 45 10.09 9.43 -18.67
C GLY A 45 10.44 8.07 -18.04
N PRO A 46 9.69 7.68 -17.01
CA PRO A 46 9.89 6.40 -16.35
C PRO A 46 9.37 5.23 -17.19
N VAL A 47 10.10 4.12 -17.19
CA VAL A 47 9.67 2.83 -17.77
C VAL A 47 10.12 1.70 -16.85
N ALA A 48 9.21 0.78 -16.53
CA ALA A 48 9.54 -0.43 -15.78
C ALA A 48 9.79 -1.62 -16.70
N CYS A 49 10.82 -2.41 -16.39
CA CYS A 49 11.15 -3.63 -17.11
C CYS A 49 11.19 -4.80 -16.12
N VAL A 50 10.38 -5.84 -16.36
CA VAL A 50 10.56 -7.12 -15.65
C VAL A 50 11.81 -7.80 -16.19
N CYS A 51 12.76 -8.13 -15.31
CA CYS A 51 14.13 -8.51 -15.71
C CYS A 51 14.51 -9.93 -15.30
N ASP A 52 13.59 -10.71 -14.74
CA ASP A 52 13.81 -12.08 -14.28
C ASP A 52 13.11 -13.12 -15.15
N SER A 53 12.83 -12.79 -16.41
CA SER A 53 12.20 -13.76 -17.34
C SER A 53 13.07 -14.98 -17.60
N PHE A 54 14.39 -14.81 -17.56
CA PHE A 54 15.35 -15.91 -17.65
C PHE A 54 16.39 -15.88 -16.53
N ASN A 55 17.09 -14.75 -16.35
CA ASN A 55 18.09 -14.61 -15.29
C ASN A 55 18.26 -13.14 -14.89
N ILE A 56 17.75 -12.78 -13.71
CA ILE A 56 17.80 -11.41 -13.18
C ILE A 56 19.21 -10.86 -13.06
N LEU A 57 20.17 -11.66 -12.58
CA LEU A 57 21.53 -11.19 -12.36
C LEU A 57 22.22 -10.82 -13.68
N ARG A 58 21.97 -11.64 -14.72
CA ARG A 58 22.48 -11.40 -16.06
C ARG A 58 21.83 -10.18 -16.70
N ALA A 59 20.51 -10.04 -16.59
CA ALA A 59 19.78 -8.89 -17.10
C ALA A 59 20.24 -7.57 -16.44
N VAL A 60 20.39 -7.55 -15.11
CA VAL A 60 20.90 -6.37 -14.39
C VAL A 60 22.34 -6.06 -14.77
N ARG A 61 23.19 -7.08 -15.01
CA ARG A 61 24.54 -6.85 -15.54
C ARG A 61 24.50 -6.23 -16.93
N TYR A 62 23.72 -6.76 -17.88
CA TYR A 62 23.56 -6.14 -19.20
C TYR A 62 23.15 -4.67 -19.14
N ILE A 63 22.24 -4.34 -18.22
CA ILE A 63 21.79 -2.98 -17.97
C ILE A 63 22.93 -2.11 -17.42
N GLY A 64 23.72 -2.65 -16.50
CA GLY A 64 24.83 -1.97 -15.83
C GLY A 64 26.14 -1.90 -16.62
N THR A 65 26.31 -2.71 -17.66
CA THR A 65 27.53 -2.72 -18.50
C THR A 65 27.23 -2.32 -19.93
N GLU A 66 26.69 -3.20 -20.76
CA GLU A 66 26.51 -2.97 -22.20
C GLU A 66 25.51 -1.87 -22.52
N LEU A 67 24.50 -1.66 -21.66
CA LEU A 67 23.49 -0.60 -21.82
C LEU A 67 23.72 0.58 -20.87
N LYS A 68 24.82 0.61 -20.12
CA LYS A 68 25.08 1.61 -19.07
C LYS A 68 24.94 3.04 -19.60
N ASP A 69 25.62 3.35 -20.70
CA ASP A 69 25.64 4.69 -21.27
C ASP A 69 24.27 5.09 -21.82
N GLU A 70 23.55 4.15 -22.44
CA GLU A 70 22.19 4.38 -22.95
C GLU A 70 21.21 4.65 -21.80
N VAL A 71 21.40 3.99 -20.65
CA VAL A 71 20.61 4.21 -19.43
C VAL A 71 20.94 5.54 -18.76
N LEU A 72 22.21 5.87 -18.58
CA LEU A 72 22.64 7.12 -17.95
C LEU A 72 22.28 8.36 -18.79
N ALA A 73 22.20 8.22 -20.11
CA ALA A 73 21.80 9.30 -21.01
C ALA A 73 20.27 9.56 -21.06
N ARG A 74 19.45 8.76 -20.35
CA ARG A 74 17.98 8.89 -20.39
C ARG A 74 17.51 10.21 -19.77
N GLN A 75 16.51 10.82 -20.41
CA GLN A 75 15.66 11.84 -19.77
C GLN A 75 14.50 11.17 -19.03
N GLY A 76 14.83 10.39 -18.00
CA GLY A 76 13.86 9.61 -17.24
C GLY A 76 14.53 8.44 -16.53
N THR A 77 13.72 7.54 -15.97
CA THR A 77 14.19 6.47 -15.08
C THR A 77 13.82 5.10 -15.65
N LEU A 78 14.81 4.24 -15.83
CA LEU A 78 14.58 2.80 -15.96
C LEU A 78 14.32 2.22 -14.56
N VAL A 79 13.22 1.49 -14.41
CA VAL A 79 12.86 0.79 -13.18
C VAL A 79 12.99 -0.72 -13.41
N ILE A 80 13.96 -1.35 -12.75
CA ILE A 80 14.22 -2.78 -12.84
C ILE A 80 13.26 -3.51 -11.91
N ARG A 81 12.53 -4.51 -12.41
CA ARG A 81 11.55 -5.28 -11.65
C ARG A 81 11.95 -6.76 -11.57
N PRO A 82 12.41 -7.27 -10.40
CA PRO A 82 12.31 -8.69 -10.09
C PRO A 82 10.85 -9.09 -9.78
N ASP A 83 10.48 -10.31 -10.13
CA ASP A 83 9.13 -10.87 -9.95
C ASP A 83 9.16 -12.31 -9.42
N SER A 84 10.31 -12.76 -8.89
CA SER A 84 10.51 -14.11 -8.37
C SER A 84 11.72 -14.21 -7.42
N GLY A 85 11.80 -15.31 -6.68
CA GLY A 85 12.91 -15.63 -5.78
C GLY A 85 12.69 -15.16 -4.33
N ASP A 86 13.73 -15.31 -3.50
CA ASP A 86 13.71 -14.74 -2.15
C ASP A 86 13.86 -13.21 -2.23
N ILE A 87 12.85 -12.49 -1.74
CA ILE A 87 12.77 -11.02 -1.86
C ILE A 87 14.06 -10.34 -1.42
N ILE A 88 14.58 -10.72 -0.24
CA ILE A 88 15.73 -10.05 0.35
C ILE A 88 16.99 -10.39 -0.42
N LYS A 89 17.25 -11.67 -0.68
CA LYS A 89 18.46 -12.09 -1.40
C LYS A 89 18.49 -11.57 -2.83
N THR A 90 17.35 -11.53 -3.50
CA THR A 90 17.23 -10.94 -4.84
C THR A 90 17.56 -9.45 -4.82
N LEU A 91 16.98 -8.69 -3.88
CA LEU A 91 17.28 -7.25 -3.76
C LEU A 91 18.73 -6.96 -3.38
N GLU A 92 19.31 -7.72 -2.45
CA GLU A 92 20.73 -7.60 -2.09
C GLU A 92 21.62 -7.78 -3.33
N ALA A 93 21.40 -8.84 -4.10
CA ALA A 93 22.19 -9.14 -5.30
C ALA A 93 22.01 -8.08 -6.40
N ILE A 94 20.78 -7.61 -6.63
CA ILE A 94 20.50 -6.55 -7.60
C ILE A 94 21.24 -5.26 -7.21
N PHE A 95 21.12 -4.83 -5.96
CA PHE A 95 21.78 -3.59 -5.52
C PHE A 95 23.30 -3.69 -5.55
N ASP A 96 23.87 -4.84 -5.21
CA ASP A 96 25.31 -5.05 -5.29
C ASP A 96 25.82 -4.90 -6.73
N ILE A 97 25.13 -5.51 -7.71
CA ILE A 97 25.46 -5.35 -9.14
C ILE A 97 25.26 -3.90 -9.59
N LEU A 98 24.16 -3.26 -9.21
CA LEU A 98 23.88 -1.89 -9.63
C LEU A 98 24.91 -0.90 -9.08
N PHE A 99 25.34 -1.04 -7.82
CA PHE A 99 26.40 -0.20 -7.26
C PHE A 99 27.78 -0.50 -7.85
N GLU A 100 28.08 -1.77 -8.16
CA GLU A 100 29.29 -2.15 -8.90
C GLU A 100 29.34 -1.47 -10.27
N CYS A 101 28.22 -1.51 -11.00
CA CYS A 101 28.13 -1.04 -12.37
C CYS A 101 27.97 0.48 -12.50
N PHE A 102 27.05 1.08 -11.76
CA PHE A 102 26.68 2.49 -11.88
C PHE A 102 27.37 3.41 -10.86
N GLY A 103 27.93 2.86 -9.78
CA GLY A 103 28.35 3.64 -8.62
C GLY A 103 27.16 4.18 -7.83
N TYR A 104 27.45 5.10 -6.89
CA TYR A 104 26.44 5.77 -6.07
C TYR A 104 26.94 7.11 -5.54
N GLU A 105 26.00 7.95 -5.15
CA GLU A 105 26.26 9.11 -4.28
C GLU A 105 25.74 8.82 -2.87
N LEU A 106 26.18 9.59 -1.88
CA LEU A 106 25.62 9.55 -0.54
C LEU A 106 24.56 10.64 -0.38
N SER A 107 23.37 10.25 0.08
CA SER A 107 22.33 11.18 0.52
C SER A 107 22.79 12.01 1.72
N SER A 108 22.04 13.06 2.06
CA SER A 108 22.28 13.88 3.27
C SER A 108 22.25 13.10 4.58
N LYS A 109 21.70 11.87 4.58
CA LYS A 109 21.66 10.94 5.71
C LYS A 109 22.74 9.86 5.66
N GLY A 110 23.65 9.89 4.69
CA GLY A 110 24.76 8.92 4.57
C GLY A 110 24.40 7.60 3.90
N TYR A 111 23.24 7.50 3.24
CA TYR A 111 22.82 6.30 2.50
C TYR A 111 23.17 6.39 1.01
N LYS A 112 23.56 5.27 0.39
CA LYS A 112 23.90 5.12 -1.03
C LYS A 112 22.67 5.32 -1.92
N VAL A 113 22.82 6.16 -2.93
CA VAL A 113 21.78 6.52 -3.91
C VAL A 113 22.29 6.22 -5.31
N LEU A 114 21.51 5.46 -6.08
CA LEU A 114 21.80 5.20 -7.50
C LEU A 114 21.59 6.47 -8.33
N PRO A 115 22.27 6.61 -9.48
CA PRO A 115 21.94 7.64 -10.45
C PRO A 115 20.43 7.71 -10.71
N PRO A 116 19.84 8.91 -10.85
CA PRO A 116 18.37 9.08 -10.93
C PRO A 116 17.73 8.32 -12.11
N GLN A 117 18.52 7.92 -13.11
CA GLN A 117 18.09 7.15 -14.27
C GLN A 117 17.82 5.67 -13.96
N VAL A 118 18.18 5.15 -12.77
CA VAL A 118 17.99 3.74 -12.42
C VAL A 118 17.36 3.58 -11.06
N ARG A 119 16.27 2.81 -11.00
CA ARG A 119 15.59 2.42 -9.75
C ARG A 119 15.19 0.95 -9.81
N VAL A 120 14.81 0.39 -8.67
CA VAL A 120 14.29 -0.98 -8.56
C VAL A 120 12.84 -0.92 -8.07
N ILE A 121 11.97 -1.78 -8.57
CA ILE A 121 10.62 -2.00 -8.01
C ILE A 121 10.45 -3.46 -7.63
N GLN A 122 10.22 -3.76 -6.35
CA GLN A 122 9.85 -5.11 -5.92
C GLN A 122 8.34 -5.27 -6.09
N GLY A 123 7.91 -6.19 -6.96
CA GLY A 123 6.49 -6.50 -7.20
C GLY A 123 6.02 -7.81 -6.58
N ASP A 124 6.92 -8.77 -6.41
CA ASP A 124 6.60 -10.11 -5.90
C ASP A 124 6.68 -10.17 -4.36
N GLY A 125 5.78 -10.95 -3.76
CA GLY A 125 5.77 -11.23 -2.31
C GLY A 125 5.62 -10.01 -1.38
N VAL A 126 5.26 -8.84 -1.90
CA VAL A 126 5.11 -7.61 -1.10
C VAL A 126 3.87 -7.70 -0.21
N ASN A 127 4.06 -7.43 1.08
CA ASN A 127 3.03 -7.32 2.10
C ASN A 127 3.53 -6.42 3.25
N TYR A 128 2.67 -6.11 4.23
CA TYR A 128 3.01 -5.20 5.32
C TYR A 128 4.29 -5.58 6.08
N ASP A 129 4.50 -6.87 6.35
CA ASP A 129 5.67 -7.33 7.10
C ASP A 129 6.92 -7.39 6.21
N SER A 130 6.79 -7.84 4.96
CA SER A 130 7.93 -7.86 4.03
C SER A 130 8.42 -6.45 3.69
N ILE A 131 7.53 -5.45 3.65
CA ILE A 131 7.91 -4.03 3.49
C ILE A 131 8.85 -3.57 4.60
N LYS A 132 8.50 -3.85 5.87
CA LYS A 132 9.36 -3.49 7.01
C LYS A 132 10.71 -4.17 6.90
N HIS A 133 10.69 -5.48 6.64
CA HIS A 133 11.92 -6.26 6.56
C HIS A 133 12.83 -5.80 5.42
N MET A 134 12.28 -5.48 4.24
CA MET A 134 13.04 -4.91 3.12
C MET A 134 13.75 -3.62 3.54
N TYR A 135 13.03 -2.66 4.12
CA TYR A 135 13.64 -1.39 4.50
C TYR A 135 14.60 -1.48 5.68
N GLU A 136 14.40 -2.42 6.61
CA GLU A 136 15.38 -2.73 7.67
C GLU A 136 16.70 -3.22 7.07
N VAL A 137 16.64 -4.16 6.12
CA VAL A 137 17.82 -4.69 5.43
C VAL A 137 18.50 -3.60 4.60
N LEU A 138 17.75 -2.83 3.81
CA LEU A 138 18.31 -1.71 3.04
C LEU A 138 18.99 -0.70 3.96
N ALA A 139 18.35 -0.36 5.09
CA ALA A 139 18.91 0.58 6.05
C ALA A 139 20.21 0.04 6.68
N ALA A 140 20.24 -1.23 7.07
CA ALA A 140 21.43 -1.88 7.63
C ALA A 140 22.60 -1.94 6.62
N ARG A 141 22.29 -2.02 5.32
CA ARG A 141 23.27 -2.01 4.22
C ARG A 141 23.66 -0.59 3.76
N GLY A 142 23.11 0.45 4.38
CA GLY A 142 23.34 1.83 4.00
C GLY A 142 22.78 2.17 2.61
N ILE A 143 21.71 1.52 2.18
CA ILE A 143 21.04 1.76 0.89
C ILE A 143 19.86 2.71 1.11
N ALA A 144 19.78 3.78 0.31
CA ALA A 144 18.71 4.76 0.46
C ALA A 144 17.36 4.17 0.02
N ALA A 145 16.32 4.44 0.81
CA ALA A 145 14.96 3.99 0.52
C ALA A 145 14.44 4.45 -0.84
N GLU A 146 14.91 5.62 -1.32
CA GLU A 146 14.52 6.17 -2.63
C GLU A 146 14.96 5.33 -3.83
N ASN A 147 15.84 4.33 -3.63
CA ASN A 147 16.23 3.41 -4.68
C ASN A 147 15.18 2.32 -4.96
N LEU A 148 14.29 2.05 -4.02
CA LEU A 148 13.32 0.95 -4.09
C LEU A 148 11.88 1.49 -4.11
N LEU A 149 11.13 1.10 -5.14
CA LEU A 149 9.68 1.21 -5.20
C LEU A 149 9.05 -0.15 -4.88
N LEU A 150 7.76 -0.14 -4.56
CA LEU A 150 7.01 -1.34 -4.18
C LEU A 150 5.74 -1.46 -5.01
N GLY A 151 5.52 -2.63 -5.60
CA GLY A 151 4.26 -3.05 -6.19
C GLY A 151 3.61 -4.10 -5.30
N MET A 152 2.33 -3.93 -4.95
CA MET A 152 1.61 -4.85 -4.07
C MET A 152 0.25 -5.19 -4.66
N GLY A 153 0.07 -6.47 -5.01
CA GLY A 153 -1.16 -6.97 -5.62
C GLY A 153 -2.14 -7.54 -4.59
N GLY A 154 -2.32 -8.87 -4.60
CA GLY A 154 -3.36 -9.55 -3.82
C GLY A 154 -3.33 -9.25 -2.31
N ARG A 155 -2.16 -9.08 -1.69
CA ARG A 155 -2.04 -8.75 -0.26
C ARG A 155 -2.47 -7.32 0.09
N LEU A 156 -2.55 -6.41 -0.89
CA LEU A 156 -3.05 -5.05 -0.69
C LEU A 156 -4.57 -4.99 -0.70
N LEU A 157 -5.20 -5.80 -1.55
CA LEU A 157 -6.63 -5.64 -1.88
C LEU A 157 -7.50 -6.83 -1.48
N GLN A 158 -6.92 -7.98 -1.12
CA GLN A 158 -7.68 -9.22 -0.96
C GLN A 158 -7.20 -10.11 0.19
N ALA A 159 -5.91 -10.43 0.25
CA ALA A 159 -5.39 -11.48 1.10
C ALA A 159 -4.91 -10.93 2.45
N GLY A 160 -5.46 -11.46 3.55
CA GLY A 160 -5.10 -11.05 4.91
C GLY A 160 -5.78 -9.77 5.38
N ILE A 161 -6.77 -9.28 4.63
CA ILE A 161 -7.61 -8.16 5.03
C ILE A 161 -9.07 -8.63 4.97
N ASP A 162 -9.77 -8.53 6.08
CA ASP A 162 -11.17 -8.86 6.22
C ASP A 162 -11.88 -7.89 7.18
N ARG A 163 -13.19 -8.12 7.38
CA ARG A 163 -14.02 -7.31 8.29
C ARG A 163 -13.48 -7.31 9.73
N ASP A 164 -12.93 -8.43 10.17
CA ASP A 164 -12.47 -8.64 11.54
C ASP A 164 -11.11 -7.99 11.81
N THR A 165 -10.33 -7.73 10.75
CA THR A 165 -9.05 -7.00 10.82
C THR A 165 -9.17 -5.67 11.58
N PHE A 166 -10.27 -4.95 11.39
CA PHE A 166 -10.59 -3.71 12.13
C PHE A 166 -11.83 -3.85 13.02
N ASN A 167 -12.31 -5.08 13.24
CA ASN A 167 -13.52 -5.37 14.01
C ASN A 167 -14.77 -4.58 13.54
N PHE A 168 -14.91 -4.32 12.23
CA PHE A 168 -16.05 -3.57 11.72
C PHE A 168 -17.36 -4.31 11.99
N ALA A 169 -18.29 -3.64 12.68
CA ALA A 169 -19.53 -4.25 13.12
C ALA A 169 -20.69 -3.26 13.15
N PHE A 170 -21.87 -3.73 12.74
CA PHE A 170 -23.14 -3.03 12.92
C PHE A 170 -23.92 -3.64 14.08
N LYS A 171 -24.47 -2.81 14.98
CA LYS A 171 -25.26 -3.24 16.14
C LYS A 171 -26.36 -2.20 16.42
N ALA A 172 -27.57 -2.66 16.70
CA ALA A 172 -28.59 -1.80 17.26
C ALA A 172 -28.19 -1.43 18.70
N SER A 173 -28.26 -0.14 19.04
CA SER A 173 -27.98 0.38 20.39
C SER A 173 -29.21 0.96 21.08
N TYR A 174 -30.27 1.24 20.34
CA TYR A 174 -31.48 1.92 20.81
C TYR A 174 -32.70 1.42 20.05
N THR A 175 -33.85 1.38 20.72
CA THR A 175 -35.17 1.11 20.10
C THR A 175 -36.27 1.84 20.86
N GLU A 176 -37.42 2.03 20.21
CA GLU A 176 -38.65 2.52 20.84
C GLU A 176 -39.73 1.44 20.74
N VAL A 177 -40.34 1.08 21.87
CA VAL A 177 -41.41 0.09 21.93
C VAL A 177 -42.62 0.73 22.62
N ASN A 178 -43.74 0.84 21.91
CA ASN A 178 -44.94 1.54 22.39
C ASN A 178 -44.68 2.99 22.87
N GLY A 179 -43.75 3.68 22.20
CA GLY A 179 -43.34 5.05 22.57
C GLY A 179 -42.35 5.12 23.74
N GLU A 180 -41.93 3.99 24.31
CA GLU A 180 -40.92 3.94 25.36
C GLU A 180 -39.53 3.67 24.79
N ALA A 181 -38.59 4.57 25.08
CA ALA A 181 -37.17 4.42 24.79
C ALA A 181 -36.56 3.21 25.52
N ARG A 182 -35.78 2.40 24.82
CA ARG A 182 -35.07 1.24 25.38
C ARG A 182 -33.65 1.13 24.82
N ASP A 183 -32.70 0.94 25.73
CA ASP A 183 -31.34 0.58 25.39
C ASP A 183 -31.27 -0.85 24.84
N VAL A 184 -30.61 -1.01 23.70
CA VAL A 184 -30.29 -2.32 23.12
C VAL A 184 -28.80 -2.58 23.33
N VAL A 185 -28.46 -3.70 23.94
CA VAL A 185 -27.06 -4.05 24.22
C VAL A 185 -26.83 -5.54 24.07
N LYS A 186 -25.73 -5.89 23.38
CA LYS A 186 -25.16 -7.24 23.45
C LYS A 186 -24.04 -7.21 24.48
N SER A 187 -24.12 -8.04 25.51
CA SER A 187 -23.08 -8.17 26.53
C SER A 187 -22.84 -9.66 26.84
N PRO A 188 -22.23 -10.41 25.91
CA PRO A 188 -22.08 -11.86 26.08
C PRO A 188 -21.10 -12.19 27.20
N THR A 189 -21.35 -13.31 27.85
CA THR A 189 -20.35 -14.03 28.65
C THR A 189 -19.77 -15.12 27.75
N GLU A 190 -18.45 -15.24 27.71
CA GLU A 190 -17.71 -16.26 26.95
C GLU A 190 -16.78 -17.04 27.87
N LEU A 191 -16.14 -18.09 27.36
CA LEU A 191 -15.15 -18.85 28.14
C LEU A 191 -13.74 -18.43 27.71
N ASP A 192 -12.83 -18.32 28.68
CA ASP A 192 -11.39 -18.20 28.39
C ASP A 192 -10.79 -19.52 27.87
N ALA A 193 -9.50 -19.52 27.56
CA ALA A 193 -8.81 -20.72 27.07
C ALA A 193 -8.77 -21.88 28.10
N GLN A 194 -9.05 -21.58 29.38
CA GLN A 194 -9.11 -22.53 30.49
C GLN A 194 -10.55 -22.97 30.80
N GLY A 195 -11.55 -22.47 30.05
CA GLY A 195 -12.96 -22.79 30.23
C GLY A 195 -13.68 -21.96 31.31
N ASN A 196 -13.06 -20.92 31.86
CA ASN A 196 -13.70 -20.08 32.87
C ASN A 196 -14.59 -19.01 32.22
N PRO A 197 -15.78 -18.72 32.77
CA PRO A 197 -16.61 -17.63 32.28
C PRO A 197 -15.96 -16.26 32.45
N GLN A 198 -15.93 -15.46 31.39
CA GLN A 198 -15.47 -14.07 31.37
C GLN A 198 -16.38 -13.20 30.50
N LYS A 199 -16.28 -11.87 30.67
CA LYS A 199 -17.01 -10.94 29.79
C LYS A 199 -16.33 -10.85 28.44
N SER A 200 -17.12 -10.98 27.39
CA SER A 200 -16.63 -10.92 26.03
C SER A 200 -16.20 -9.50 25.65
N THR A 201 -15.11 -9.41 24.88
CA THR A 201 -14.69 -8.17 24.22
C THR A 201 -15.71 -7.69 23.17
N LYS A 202 -16.70 -8.52 22.81
CA LYS A 202 -17.79 -8.20 21.86
C LYS A 202 -18.98 -7.49 22.51
N GLN A 203 -18.77 -6.82 23.64
CA GLN A 203 -19.80 -5.97 24.25
C GLN A 203 -20.07 -4.75 23.36
N SER A 204 -21.35 -4.49 23.03
CA SER A 204 -21.73 -3.32 22.25
C SER A 204 -21.98 -2.10 23.14
N LYS A 205 -21.92 -0.91 22.54
CA LYS A 205 -22.50 0.30 23.13
C LYS A 205 -24.03 0.20 23.16
N LYS A 206 -24.67 1.07 23.95
CA LYS A 206 -26.11 1.14 24.16
C LYS A 206 -26.58 2.59 24.25
N GLY A 207 -27.86 2.82 24.00
CA GLY A 207 -28.46 4.15 23.94
C GLY A 207 -28.22 4.85 22.61
N ARG A 208 -28.62 6.13 22.57
CA ARG A 208 -28.27 7.04 21.46
C ARG A 208 -26.78 7.37 21.54
N LEU A 209 -26.14 7.57 20.40
CA LEU A 209 -24.70 7.78 20.30
C LEU A 209 -24.41 9.13 19.67
N LYS A 210 -23.35 9.80 20.13
CA LYS A 210 -22.72 10.96 19.49
C LYS A 210 -21.23 10.68 19.33
N LEU A 211 -20.61 11.17 18.26
CA LEU A 211 -19.16 11.26 18.16
C LEU A 211 -18.74 12.67 18.57
N VAL A 212 -17.79 12.79 19.49
CA VAL A 212 -17.31 14.08 19.95
C VAL A 212 -15.81 14.21 19.71
N LYS A 213 -15.37 15.40 19.29
CA LYS A 213 -13.97 15.75 19.21
C LYS A 213 -13.43 16.14 20.59
N THR A 214 -12.29 15.60 20.96
CA THR A 214 -11.55 15.87 22.19
C THR A 214 -10.15 16.39 21.87
N ALA A 215 -9.38 16.79 22.89
CA ALA A 215 -7.98 17.19 22.69
C ALA A 215 -7.11 16.05 22.11
N ASP A 216 -7.45 14.79 22.43
CA ASP A 216 -6.67 13.61 22.04
C ASP A 216 -7.24 12.88 20.81
N GLY A 217 -8.28 13.41 20.16
CA GLY A 217 -8.89 12.82 18.97
C GLY A 217 -10.40 12.79 19.02
N TYR A 218 -11.01 11.61 18.80
CA TYR A 218 -12.46 11.43 18.82
C TYR A 218 -12.87 10.41 19.87
N ARG A 219 -14.04 10.63 20.46
CA ARG A 219 -14.64 9.73 21.45
C ARG A 219 -16.12 9.56 21.17
N THR A 220 -16.64 8.36 21.36
CA THR A 220 -18.09 8.14 21.35
C THR A 220 -18.68 8.43 22.72
N LEU A 221 -19.73 9.24 22.76
CA LEU A 221 -20.63 9.41 23.91
C LEU A 221 -21.89 8.56 23.73
N THR A 222 -22.44 8.07 24.83
CA THR A 222 -23.78 7.45 24.88
C THR A 222 -24.76 8.35 25.63
N SER A 223 -26.06 8.17 25.42
CA SER A 223 -27.11 8.93 26.12
C SER A 223 -27.14 8.78 27.64
N SER A 224 -26.33 7.88 28.21
CA SER A 224 -26.13 7.75 29.66
C SER A 224 -24.94 8.56 30.19
N ASP A 225 -24.09 9.09 29.32
CA ASP A 225 -22.91 9.85 29.71
C ASP A 225 -23.30 11.29 30.09
N THR A 226 -22.69 11.82 31.15
CA THR A 226 -22.84 13.23 31.54
C THR A 226 -22.40 14.16 30.40
N GLY A 227 -23.22 15.15 30.08
CA GLY A 227 -22.93 16.12 29.01
C GLY A 227 -23.36 15.65 27.61
N PHE A 228 -24.06 14.51 27.50
CA PHE A 228 -24.49 13.98 26.20
C PHE A 228 -25.38 14.95 25.44
N ASP A 229 -26.36 15.57 26.10
CA ASP A 229 -27.33 16.44 25.44
C ASP A 229 -26.67 17.72 24.91
N GLU A 230 -25.73 18.28 25.65
CA GLU A 230 -25.00 19.50 25.32
C GLU A 230 -23.85 19.28 24.33
N ALA A 231 -23.37 18.04 24.19
CA ALA A 231 -22.25 17.73 23.31
C ALA A 231 -22.58 17.97 21.83
N HIS A 232 -21.65 18.61 21.12
CA HIS A 232 -21.67 18.70 19.67
C HIS A 232 -21.40 17.32 19.07
N ASP A 233 -22.30 16.86 18.20
CA ASP A 233 -22.12 15.61 17.47
C ASP A 233 -21.40 15.90 16.15
N GLU A 234 -20.23 15.28 15.98
CA GLU A 234 -19.44 15.34 14.76
C GLU A 234 -20.04 14.46 13.65
N LEU A 235 -20.98 13.56 14.00
CA LEU A 235 -21.73 12.80 12.99
C LEU A 235 -22.74 13.71 12.29
N VAL A 236 -22.70 13.68 10.97
CA VAL A 236 -23.63 14.42 10.11
C VAL A 236 -24.55 13.45 9.37
N THR A 237 -25.80 13.85 9.16
CA THR A 237 -26.71 13.09 8.29
C THR A 237 -26.20 13.17 6.86
N VAL A 238 -25.80 12.02 6.30
CA VAL A 238 -25.36 11.90 4.89
C VAL A 238 -26.44 11.29 3.99
N TYR A 239 -27.43 10.63 4.58
CA TYR A 239 -28.53 10.01 3.85
C TYR A 239 -29.83 10.10 4.66
N GLU A 240 -30.90 10.53 4.01
CA GLU A 240 -32.21 10.65 4.61
C GLU A 240 -33.31 10.34 3.58
N TRP A 241 -34.26 9.47 3.92
CA TRP A 241 -35.45 9.18 3.11
C TRP A 241 -35.21 8.89 1.62
N GLY A 242 -34.23 8.04 1.30
CA GLY A 242 -33.95 7.69 -0.09
C GLY A 242 -32.94 8.60 -0.78
N LYS A 243 -32.47 9.67 -0.13
CA LYS A 243 -31.67 10.73 -0.75
C LYS A 243 -30.38 10.99 0.01
N MET A 244 -29.30 11.23 -0.73
CA MET A 244 -28.08 11.80 -0.14
C MET A 244 -28.35 13.24 0.28
N THR A 245 -28.01 13.59 1.52
CA THR A 245 -28.11 14.96 2.05
C THR A 245 -26.78 15.70 1.98
N GLN A 246 -25.69 14.95 1.87
CA GLN A 246 -24.34 15.45 1.70
C GLN A 246 -23.54 14.49 0.83
N GLU A 247 -22.65 15.03 0.00
CA GLU A 247 -21.68 14.27 -0.79
C GLU A 247 -20.28 14.77 -0.43
N SER A 248 -19.29 13.88 -0.50
CA SER A 248 -17.88 14.23 -0.34
C SER A 248 -17.18 14.11 -1.68
N THR A 249 -16.26 15.02 -1.92
CA THR A 249 -15.30 14.92 -3.02
C THR A 249 -14.21 13.90 -2.68
N PHE A 250 -13.33 13.58 -3.62
CA PHE A 250 -12.20 12.69 -3.33
C PHE A 250 -11.03 13.44 -2.68
N GLU A 251 -11.02 14.77 -2.85
CA GLU A 251 -10.03 15.72 -2.38
C GLU A 251 -10.17 16.03 -0.87
N GLU A 252 -11.38 15.91 -0.33
CA GLU A 252 -11.71 16.02 1.10
C GLU A 252 -11.30 14.77 1.89
#